data_AF-A0A8K0UVH3-F1
#
_entry.id   AF-A0A8K0UVH3-F1
#
_cell.length_a   1.000
_cell.length_b   1.000
_cell.length_c   1.000
_cell.angle_alpha   90.00
_cell.angle_beta   90.00
_cell.angle_gamma   90.00
#
_symmetry.space_group_name_H-M   'P 1'
#
loop_
_entity.id
_entity.type
_entity.pdbx_description
1 polymer ?
#
loop_
_entity_poly.entity_id
_entity_poly.type
_entity_poly.pdbx_seq_one_letter_code
_entity_poly.pdbx_strand_id
1 'polypeptide(L)'
;MQSLLLARSSATRSLVFNSARYYATKKPRVPNSPKPIANEPAAPPPPATEPEVEVQNASSSLPSLDISPAVEEEPKQRTGARSSKDSLSSIERKRRFMGRVSLAALLLGAAVQTWYMGREWDEDELKDKRLKSEIIEASRWGRTTHRFKNLFGTFTEPLWEELLPPPLPAGHQKPYTLLVSIDDLLVTSTWDRQHGWRTAKRPGVDYFLGYLSQFFEVVVFTTQYHYTAMPIIEKLDPYQFFIAYKLFRDATRSVNGTPVKDLTYLNRDLSKVILLDTHPEHCSAQPENAVILPKWTGDPKDKGLVAIIPFLESIGIYKPADVRPILESYRGKDIPLEYAKAEALAKQKHIEEHNKKGVSASTFTLSTLFGGSSSPAKSSPVPLTYLEQKRLEAQLQYKEERAYIEKNKDTFEKMIKDEQEAMAKQMPSTFWGAAAAMMGPPPGSEPPPAATSTPATPSTPPPATTTTVPSAFGILSGAGAGQTKSAH
;
A
#
# COMPACT_ATOMS: atom_id res chain seq x y z
N MET A 1 -68.15 -28.83 20.39
CA MET A 1 -67.76 -30.26 20.42
C MET A 1 -66.24 -30.30 20.40
N GLN A 2 -65.61 -30.47 21.56
CA GLN A 2 -65.18 -31.79 22.09
C GLN A 2 -64.09 -32.43 21.21
N SER A 3 -62.97 -32.96 21.68
CA SER A 3 -62.41 -33.17 23.03
C SER A 3 -61.14 -34.02 22.90
N LEU A 4 -60.08 -33.65 23.63
CA LEU A 4 -59.25 -34.49 24.53
C LEU A 4 -58.78 -35.91 24.14
N LEU A 5 -57.48 -36.16 24.39
CA LEU A 5 -56.86 -37.16 25.31
C LEU A 5 -55.33 -37.18 25.03
N LEU A 6 -54.34 -36.87 25.87
CA LEU A 6 -54.03 -36.96 27.31
C LEU A 6 -53.48 -38.35 27.77
N ALA A 7 -52.17 -38.41 28.05
CA ALA A 7 -51.48 -39.23 29.07
C ALA A 7 -49.99 -38.78 29.13
N ARG A 8 -49.43 -38.07 30.13
CA ARG A 8 -49.21 -38.28 31.59
C ARG A 8 -48.08 -39.26 31.97
N SER A 9 -47.05 -38.71 32.64
CA SER A 9 -46.33 -39.25 33.83
C SER A 9 -44.98 -38.52 33.99
N SER A 10 -44.44 -38.13 35.14
CA SER A 10 -44.89 -37.67 36.46
C SER A 10 -43.65 -37.11 37.17
N ALA A 11 -43.78 -35.97 37.83
CA ALA A 11 -42.69 -35.27 38.53
C ALA A 11 -42.39 -35.88 39.90
N THR A 12 -41.13 -35.81 40.34
CA THR A 12 -40.77 -35.77 41.77
C THR A 12 -39.54 -34.89 42.01
N ARG A 13 -39.77 -33.71 42.61
CA ARG A 13 -38.78 -32.94 43.39
C ARG A 13 -38.72 -33.56 44.78
N SER A 14 -37.53 -33.74 45.35
CA SER A 14 -37.35 -33.99 46.78
C SER A 14 -36.36 -32.97 47.36
N LEU A 15 -36.88 -32.20 48.32
CA LEU A 15 -36.16 -31.35 49.26
C LEU A 15 -35.76 -32.22 50.47
N VAL A 16 -34.53 -32.07 50.97
CA VAL A 16 -34.21 -32.46 52.35
C VAL A 16 -33.36 -31.38 53.00
N PHE A 17 -33.98 -30.68 53.95
CA PHE A 17 -33.34 -29.97 55.05
C PHE A 17 -32.91 -30.98 56.12
N ASN A 18 -31.75 -30.78 56.75
CA ASN A 18 -31.46 -31.10 58.15
C ASN A 18 -30.15 -30.38 58.54
N SER A 19 -30.20 -29.30 59.32
CA SER A 19 -30.38 -29.22 60.77
C SER A 19 -29.10 -29.57 61.57
N ALA A 20 -28.50 -28.50 62.07
CA ALA A 20 -28.07 -28.30 63.46
C ALA A 20 -27.50 -29.48 64.29
N ARG A 21 -26.27 -29.23 64.75
CA ARG A 21 -25.81 -29.32 66.17
C ARG A 21 -25.41 -30.70 66.75
N TYR A 22 -24.10 -30.79 67.01
CA TYR A 22 -23.45 -30.80 68.35
C TYR A 22 -22.67 -32.04 68.86
N TYR A 23 -21.61 -31.67 69.61
CA TYR A 23 -20.73 -32.38 70.56
C TYR A 23 -19.61 -33.26 70.02
N ALA A 24 -18.39 -33.30 70.59
CA ALA A 24 -17.57 -32.40 71.42
C ALA A 24 -16.28 -33.19 71.76
N THR A 25 -15.21 -32.50 72.16
CA THR A 25 -14.49 -32.70 73.44
C THR A 25 -13.03 -32.25 73.36
N LYS A 26 -12.69 -31.14 74.05
CA LYS A 26 -11.56 -31.09 74.98
C LYS A 26 -11.73 -29.91 75.96
N LYS A 27 -11.43 -30.19 77.23
CA LYS A 27 -11.82 -29.46 78.45
C LYS A 27 -11.08 -28.14 78.65
N PRO A 28 -11.64 -27.18 79.42
CA PRO A 28 -10.95 -25.97 79.88
C PRO A 28 -10.15 -26.26 81.17
N ARG A 29 -9.06 -25.51 81.40
CA ARG A 29 -8.36 -25.47 82.70
C ARG A 29 -8.25 -24.01 83.18
N VAL A 30 -8.55 -23.87 84.46
CA VAL A 30 -8.83 -22.68 85.28
C VAL A 30 -7.60 -21.79 85.53
N PRO A 31 -7.76 -20.48 85.77
CA PRO A 31 -6.66 -19.55 86.09
C PRO A 31 -6.15 -19.71 87.54
N ASN A 32 -4.83 -19.60 87.73
CA ASN A 32 -4.21 -19.43 89.04
C ASN A 32 -3.54 -18.05 89.12
N SER A 33 -3.81 -17.35 90.23
CA SER A 33 -3.16 -16.11 90.67
C SER A 33 -2.09 -16.43 91.75
N PRO A 34 -1.44 -15.46 92.42
CA PRO A 34 0.00 -15.16 92.27
C PRO A 34 0.81 -15.39 93.56
N LYS A 35 2.15 -15.20 93.52
CA LYS A 35 3.06 -14.75 94.62
C LYS A 35 4.55 -14.92 94.23
N PRO A 36 5.53 -14.26 94.89
CA PRO A 36 5.53 -12.94 95.51
C PRO A 36 6.72 -12.05 95.06
N ILE A 37 6.64 -10.79 95.48
CA ILE A 37 7.61 -9.70 95.35
C ILE A 37 8.90 -10.01 96.12
N ALA A 38 10.05 -9.71 95.52
CA ALA A 38 11.31 -9.48 96.22
C ALA A 38 11.91 -8.14 95.72
N ASN A 39 12.47 -7.40 96.67
CA ASN A 39 12.74 -5.97 96.67
C ASN A 39 13.85 -5.48 95.70
N GLU A 40 13.63 -4.26 95.21
CA GLU A 40 14.55 -3.12 94.93
C GLU A 40 16.08 -3.26 95.12
N PRO A 41 16.94 -2.46 94.41
CA PRO A 41 16.75 -1.00 94.28
C PRO A 41 17.00 -0.37 92.89
N ALA A 42 16.60 0.90 92.82
CA ALA A 42 16.61 1.80 91.69
C ALA A 42 17.95 2.55 91.44
N ALA A 43 18.07 3.01 90.18
CA ALA A 43 18.80 4.18 89.66
C ALA A 43 20.34 4.08 89.48
N PRO A 44 20.96 4.71 88.46
CA PRO A 44 20.81 6.16 88.19
C PRO A 44 20.45 6.54 86.72
N PRO A 45 20.02 7.80 86.47
CA PRO A 45 19.78 8.35 85.13
C PRO A 45 21.04 9.11 84.61
N PRO A 46 20.98 9.81 83.45
CA PRO A 46 21.89 9.69 82.30
C PRO A 46 23.13 10.62 82.36
N PRO A 47 23.93 10.73 81.28
CA PRO A 47 24.47 12.04 80.93
C PRO A 47 24.17 12.48 79.49
N ALA A 48 23.65 13.70 79.44
CA ALA A 48 23.83 14.81 78.50
C ALA A 48 24.36 14.56 77.08
N THR A 49 23.46 14.86 76.14
CA THR A 49 23.62 15.63 74.90
C THR A 49 24.85 16.55 74.84
N GLU A 50 25.56 16.52 73.70
CA GLU A 50 26.28 17.65 73.08
C GLU A 50 26.37 17.39 71.54
N PRO A 51 26.55 18.44 70.70
CA PRO A 51 25.56 18.80 69.67
C PRO A 51 25.82 18.28 68.25
N GLU A 52 24.72 18.16 67.51
CA GLU A 52 24.68 18.06 66.04
C GLU A 52 25.38 19.26 65.39
N VAL A 53 26.30 18.96 64.47
CA VAL A 53 26.68 19.90 63.41
C VAL A 53 25.75 19.62 62.23
N GLU A 54 24.75 20.48 62.06
CA GLU A 54 23.96 20.57 60.83
C GLU A 54 24.89 20.94 59.66
N VAL A 55 25.08 20.02 58.72
CA VAL A 55 25.41 20.37 57.35
C VAL A 55 24.15 20.16 56.52
N GLN A 56 23.46 21.26 56.26
CA GLN A 56 22.42 21.35 55.25
C GLN A 56 23.02 20.94 53.90
N ASN A 57 22.54 19.84 53.33
CA ASN A 57 22.67 19.61 51.90
C ASN A 57 21.29 19.40 51.29
N ALA A 58 20.88 20.41 50.56
CA ALA A 58 19.71 20.46 49.73
C ALA A 58 19.69 19.31 48.71
N SER A 59 18.47 18.89 48.41
CA SER A 59 18.03 17.97 47.36
C SER A 59 18.96 17.84 46.15
N SER A 60 19.59 16.67 46.00
CA SER A 60 20.00 16.16 44.69
C SER A 60 19.30 14.83 44.43
N SER A 61 18.58 14.77 43.32
CA SER A 61 17.73 13.66 42.90
C SER A 61 18.54 12.58 42.17
N LEU A 62 19.56 12.03 42.83
CA LEU A 62 20.29 10.87 42.33
C LEU A 62 20.51 9.87 43.48
N PRO A 63 20.27 8.56 43.27
CA PRO A 63 20.57 7.56 44.28
C PRO A 63 22.09 7.44 44.47
N SER A 64 22.55 7.51 45.71
CA SER A 64 23.96 7.32 46.05
C SER A 64 24.38 5.87 45.84
N LEU A 65 25.57 5.68 45.27
CA LEU A 65 26.16 4.37 44.93
C LEU A 65 27.09 3.83 46.03
N ASP A 66 27.00 4.37 47.25
CA ASP A 66 27.78 3.88 48.39
C ASP A 66 27.14 2.61 48.97
N ILE A 67 27.66 1.46 48.54
CA ILE A 67 27.36 0.16 49.14
C ILE A 67 28.20 0.06 50.42
N SER A 68 27.58 0.35 51.56
CA SER A 68 28.17 0.02 52.86
C SER A 68 28.23 -1.51 53.01
N PRO A 69 29.32 -2.11 53.50
CA PRO A 69 29.34 -3.54 53.78
C PRO A 69 28.26 -3.88 54.80
N ALA A 70 27.46 -4.90 54.49
CA ALA A 70 26.33 -5.32 55.30
C ALA A 70 26.77 -5.53 56.75
N VAL A 71 26.24 -4.69 57.66
CA VAL A 71 26.29 -4.96 59.10
C VAL A 71 25.62 -6.31 59.31
N GLU A 72 26.34 -7.26 59.91
CA GLU A 72 25.80 -8.56 60.30
C GLU A 72 24.55 -8.33 61.15
N GLU A 73 23.38 -8.64 60.60
CA GLU A 73 22.14 -8.68 61.37
C GLU A 73 22.29 -9.75 62.44
N GLU A 74 22.17 -9.38 63.72
CA GLU A 74 22.08 -10.33 64.81
C GLU A 74 21.03 -11.40 64.53
N PRO A 75 21.28 -12.68 64.87
CA PRO A 75 20.36 -13.76 64.55
C PRO A 75 19.05 -13.54 65.31
N LYS A 76 18.01 -13.10 64.59
CA LYS A 76 16.62 -13.14 65.08
C LYS A 76 16.36 -14.54 65.61
N GLN A 77 16.09 -14.63 66.91
CA GLN A 77 15.70 -15.88 67.55
C GLN A 77 14.58 -16.53 66.74
N ARG A 78 14.93 -17.69 66.18
CA ARG A 78 14.09 -18.49 65.31
C ARG A 78 13.00 -19.13 66.18
N THR A 79 11.84 -18.49 66.24
CA THR A 79 10.65 -19.15 66.78
C THR A 79 10.42 -20.42 65.97
N GLY A 80 10.38 -21.56 66.65
CA GLY A 80 10.26 -22.91 66.08
C GLY A 80 8.91 -23.20 65.41
N ALA A 81 8.27 -22.21 64.80
CA ALA A 81 7.10 -22.42 63.97
C ALA A 81 7.56 -22.91 62.60
N ARG A 82 7.39 -24.21 62.34
CA ARG A 82 7.46 -24.77 60.99
C ARG A 82 6.46 -24.00 60.12
N SER A 83 6.94 -23.07 59.30
CA SER A 83 6.14 -22.47 58.23
C SER A 83 5.72 -23.61 57.31
N SER A 84 4.44 -24.00 57.38
CA SER A 84 3.88 -24.97 56.46
C SER A 84 4.14 -24.45 55.07
N LYS A 85 4.89 -25.22 54.28
CA LYS A 85 5.48 -24.89 52.97
C LYS A 85 4.43 -24.51 51.89
N ASP A 86 3.17 -24.33 52.28
CA ASP A 86 2.00 -24.11 51.41
C ASP A 86 0.90 -23.22 52.04
N SER A 87 1.15 -22.59 53.20
CA SER A 87 0.16 -21.66 53.78
C SER A 87 0.31 -20.27 53.16
N LEU A 88 -0.28 -20.08 51.98
CA LEU A 88 -0.34 -18.76 51.35
C LEU A 88 -0.98 -17.74 52.29
N SER A 89 -0.32 -16.58 52.41
CA SER A 89 -0.82 -15.43 53.17
C SER A 89 -2.24 -15.08 52.73
N SER A 90 -3.07 -14.59 53.65
CA SER A 90 -4.44 -14.16 53.37
C SER A 90 -4.50 -13.14 52.22
N ILE A 91 -3.48 -12.28 52.13
CA ILE A 91 -3.28 -11.31 51.05
C ILE A 91 -3.06 -12.02 49.71
N GLU A 92 -2.28 -13.10 49.71
CA GLU A 92 -1.94 -13.84 48.49
C GLU A 92 -3.12 -14.70 48.00
N ARG A 93 -3.92 -15.27 48.92
CA ARG A 93 -5.19 -15.91 48.58
C ARG A 93 -6.19 -14.91 47.98
N LYS A 94 -6.29 -13.70 48.53
CA LYS A 94 -7.13 -12.63 47.98
C LYS A 94 -6.64 -12.20 46.59
N ARG A 95 -5.34 -12.04 46.38
CA ARG A 95 -4.74 -11.73 45.06
C ARG A 95 -5.01 -12.82 44.04
N ARG A 96 -4.85 -14.10 44.40
CA ARG A 96 -5.16 -15.24 43.50
C ARG A 96 -6.65 -15.34 43.19
N PHE A 97 -7.51 -15.09 44.17
CA PHE A 97 -8.95 -15.03 43.95
C PHE A 97 -9.34 -13.89 43.02
N MET A 98 -8.85 -12.68 43.29
CA MET A 98 -9.06 -11.52 42.41
C MET A 98 -8.49 -11.75 41.01
N GLY A 99 -7.32 -12.38 40.89
CA GLY A 99 -6.73 -12.76 39.60
C GLY A 99 -7.55 -13.81 38.83
N ARG A 100 -8.18 -14.76 39.53
CA ARG A 100 -9.11 -15.72 38.91
C ARG A 100 -10.40 -15.06 38.47
N VAL A 101 -10.95 -14.17 39.29
CA VAL A 101 -12.17 -13.40 38.96
C VAL A 101 -11.91 -12.45 37.79
N SER A 102 -10.77 -11.76 37.77
CA SER A 102 -10.40 -10.88 36.65
C SER A 102 -10.17 -11.67 35.36
N LEU A 103 -9.50 -12.82 35.42
CA LEU A 103 -9.35 -13.72 34.27
C LEU A 103 -10.70 -14.24 33.78
N ALA A 104 -11.60 -14.65 34.68
CA ALA A 104 -12.94 -15.09 34.34
C ALA A 104 -13.76 -13.97 33.67
N ALA A 105 -13.67 -12.74 34.19
CA ALA A 105 -14.31 -11.58 33.59
C ALA A 105 -13.75 -11.26 32.20
N LEU A 106 -12.43 -11.35 32.02
CA LEU A 106 -11.78 -11.15 30.72
C LEU A 106 -12.23 -12.20 29.70
N LEU A 107 -12.25 -13.49 30.09
CA LEU A 107 -12.72 -14.57 29.22
C LEU A 107 -14.20 -14.41 28.85
N LEU A 108 -15.04 -13.99 29.80
CA LEU A 108 -16.46 -13.73 29.53
C LEU A 108 -16.63 -12.54 28.58
N GLY A 109 -15.87 -11.46 28.78
CA GLY A 109 -15.82 -10.32 27.86
C GLY A 109 -15.36 -10.72 26.46
N ALA A 110 -14.30 -11.54 26.35
CA ALA A 110 -13.81 -12.05 25.07
C ALA A 110 -14.83 -12.95 24.36
N ALA A 111 -15.58 -13.78 25.11
CA ALA A 111 -16.64 -14.61 24.55
C ALA A 111 -17.82 -13.77 24.02
N VAL A 112 -18.25 -12.76 24.78
CA VAL A 112 -19.28 -11.80 24.35
C VAL A 112 -18.81 -11.02 23.12
N GLN A 113 -17.56 -10.57 23.09
CA GLN A 113 -16.99 -9.85 21.95
C GLN A 113 -16.89 -10.75 20.71
N THR A 114 -16.47 -12.01 20.87
CA THR A 114 -16.41 -13.00 19.77
C THR A 114 -17.81 -13.28 19.21
N TRP A 115 -18.81 -13.34 20.09
CA TRP A 115 -20.20 -13.50 19.70
C TRP A 115 -20.74 -12.27 18.97
N TYR A 116 -20.44 -11.06 19.46
CA TYR A 116 -20.80 -9.79 18.83
C TYR A 116 -20.15 -9.62 17.45
N MET A 117 -18.88 -10.05 17.30
CA MET A 117 -18.18 -10.06 16.01
C MET A 117 -18.85 -10.99 14.98
N GLY A 118 -19.71 -11.92 15.39
CA GLY A 118 -20.53 -12.75 14.50
C GLY A 118 -21.83 -12.10 14.05
N ARG A 119 -22.09 -10.82 14.40
CA ARG A 119 -23.24 -10.02 13.94
C ARG A 119 -23.28 -9.91 12.42
N GLU A 120 -24.46 -9.66 11.86
CA GLU A 120 -24.63 -9.36 10.43
C GLU A 120 -23.93 -8.05 10.06
N TRP A 121 -23.71 -7.86 8.77
CA TRP A 121 -23.13 -6.63 8.23
C TRP A 121 -24.26 -5.64 8.03
N ASP A 122 -24.09 -4.40 8.49
CA ASP A 122 -25.05 -3.33 8.22
C ASP A 122 -24.89 -2.88 6.75
N GLU A 123 -25.97 -2.42 6.11
CA GLU A 123 -25.97 -2.05 4.68
C GLU A 123 -24.95 -0.96 4.34
N ASP A 124 -24.66 -0.05 5.28
CA ASP A 124 -23.69 1.02 5.10
C ASP A 124 -22.24 0.50 5.25
N GLU A 125 -21.98 -0.43 6.18
CA GLU A 125 -20.68 -1.12 6.28
C GLU A 125 -20.38 -1.97 5.03
N LEU A 126 -21.44 -2.46 4.37
CA LEU A 126 -21.37 -3.26 3.17
C LEU A 126 -20.97 -2.44 1.93
N LYS A 127 -21.53 -1.23 1.81
CA LYS A 127 -21.23 -0.29 0.74
C LYS A 127 -19.81 0.23 0.85
N ASP A 128 -19.38 0.58 2.07
CA ASP A 128 -18.04 1.10 2.32
C ASP A 128 -16.95 0.09 2.00
N LYS A 129 -17.18 -1.20 2.28
CA LYS A 129 -16.18 -2.27 2.07
C LYS A 129 -16.34 -3.06 0.77
N ARG A 130 -17.34 -2.71 -0.05
CA ARG A 130 -17.70 -3.38 -1.32
C ARG A 130 -17.55 -4.92 -1.28
N LEU A 131 -17.97 -5.53 -0.17
CA LEU A 131 -17.75 -6.95 0.07
C LEU A 131 -18.53 -7.81 -0.94
N LYS A 132 -17.87 -8.80 -1.53
CA LYS A 132 -18.51 -9.75 -2.47
C LYS A 132 -19.68 -10.47 -1.79
N SER A 133 -20.74 -10.75 -2.55
CA SER A 133 -21.94 -11.51 -2.14
C SER A 133 -21.61 -12.82 -1.41
N GLU A 134 -20.51 -13.48 -1.78
CA GLU A 134 -20.06 -14.74 -1.18
C GLU A 134 -19.63 -14.60 0.30
N ILE A 135 -19.07 -13.45 0.70
CA ILE A 135 -18.65 -13.19 2.10
C ILE A 135 -19.88 -12.88 2.98
N ILE A 136 -20.97 -12.42 2.37
CA ILE A 136 -22.24 -12.05 3.02
C ILE A 136 -23.01 -13.30 3.47
N GLU A 137 -22.92 -14.38 2.70
CA GLU A 137 -23.55 -15.67 2.99
C GLU A 137 -22.77 -16.53 4.00
N ALA A 138 -21.61 -16.05 4.47
CA ALA A 138 -20.80 -16.81 5.40
C ALA A 138 -21.53 -17.05 6.75
N SER A 139 -21.44 -18.30 7.24
CA SER A 139 -21.84 -18.70 8.60
C SER A 139 -21.34 -17.70 9.65
N ARG A 140 -22.01 -17.55 10.80
CA ARG A 140 -21.58 -16.61 11.87
C ARG A 140 -20.10 -16.73 12.20
N TRP A 141 -19.57 -17.95 12.20
CA TRP A 141 -18.13 -18.20 12.37
C TRP A 141 -17.28 -17.63 11.23
N GLY A 142 -17.69 -17.78 9.97
CA GLY A 142 -17.01 -17.18 8.82
C GLY A 142 -16.92 -15.66 8.96
N ARG A 143 -18.01 -14.99 9.36
CA ARG A 143 -18.04 -13.54 9.61
C ARG A 143 -17.10 -13.13 10.75
N THR A 144 -17.13 -13.83 11.88
CA THR A 144 -16.20 -13.59 12.99
C THR A 144 -14.75 -13.74 12.56
N THR A 145 -14.43 -14.78 11.78
CA THR A 145 -13.06 -14.98 11.27
C THR A 145 -12.63 -13.90 10.29
N HIS A 146 -13.53 -13.43 9.41
CA HIS A 146 -13.24 -12.32 8.51
C HIS A 146 -12.95 -11.02 9.27
N ARG A 147 -13.77 -10.67 10.26
CA ARG A 147 -13.53 -9.48 11.08
C ARG A 147 -12.22 -9.57 11.86
N PHE A 148 -11.91 -10.75 12.40
CA PHE A 148 -10.65 -10.98 13.10
C PHE A 148 -9.45 -10.86 12.16
N LYS A 149 -9.52 -11.44 10.95
CA LYS A 149 -8.48 -11.30 9.92
C LYS A 149 -8.31 -9.84 9.49
N ASN A 150 -9.40 -9.11 9.25
CA ASN A 150 -9.34 -7.69 8.87
C ASN A 150 -8.68 -6.82 9.95
N LEU A 151 -8.82 -7.17 11.24
CA LEU A 151 -8.14 -6.44 12.32
C LEU A 151 -6.60 -6.51 12.21
N PHE A 152 -6.08 -7.60 11.64
CA PHE A 152 -4.66 -7.75 11.31
C PHE A 152 -4.36 -7.44 9.83
N GLY A 153 -5.40 -7.22 9.03
CA GLY A 153 -5.36 -6.90 7.60
C GLY A 153 -4.57 -5.61 7.34
N THR A 154 -4.71 -4.60 8.19
CA THR A 154 -3.96 -3.33 8.08
C THR A 154 -2.44 -3.50 7.99
N PHE A 155 -1.88 -4.58 8.54
CA PHE A 155 -0.45 -4.85 8.51
C PHE A 155 -0.02 -5.72 7.33
N THR A 156 -0.97 -6.30 6.60
CA THR A 156 -0.71 -7.27 5.54
C THR A 156 -1.18 -6.78 4.18
N GLU A 157 -2.34 -6.15 4.10
CA GLU A 157 -2.97 -5.55 2.91
C GLU A 157 -2.42 -4.14 2.63
N PRO A 158 -2.48 -3.67 1.37
CA PRO A 158 -2.07 -2.31 1.02
C PRO A 158 -2.94 -1.27 1.75
N LEU A 159 -2.41 -0.05 1.93
CA LEU A 159 -3.10 1.03 2.66
C LEU A 159 -4.43 1.48 2.00
N TRP A 160 -4.60 1.20 0.71
CA TRP A 160 -5.74 1.64 -0.09
C TRP A 160 -6.39 0.44 -0.81
N GLU A 161 -7.73 0.44 -0.85
CA GLU A 161 -8.50 -0.58 -1.58
C GLU A 161 -8.33 -0.47 -3.10
N GLU A 162 -8.16 0.75 -3.61
CA GLU A 162 -7.83 1.03 -5.00
C GLU A 162 -6.56 1.88 -5.05
N LEU A 163 -5.52 1.37 -5.69
CA LEU A 163 -4.21 2.01 -5.79
C LEU A 163 -4.21 3.15 -6.80
N LEU A 164 -5.04 3.06 -7.85
CA LEU A 164 -5.16 4.08 -8.89
C LEU A 164 -6.57 4.64 -8.96
N PRO A 165 -6.71 5.93 -9.30
CA PRO A 165 -8.02 6.51 -9.60
C PRO A 165 -8.66 5.80 -10.80
N PRO A 166 -9.99 5.94 -10.97
CA PRO A 166 -10.68 5.37 -12.11
C PRO A 166 -10.08 5.89 -13.43
N PRO A 167 -10.12 5.07 -14.49
CA PRO A 167 -9.59 5.46 -15.78
C PRO A 167 -10.27 6.72 -16.34
N LEU A 168 -9.50 7.53 -17.07
CA LEU A 168 -10.01 8.70 -17.77
C LEU A 168 -11.06 8.32 -18.82
N PRO A 169 -12.00 9.23 -19.18
CA PRO A 169 -13.03 8.94 -20.17
C PRO A 169 -12.44 8.55 -21.54
N ALA A 170 -13.19 7.71 -22.26
CA ALA A 170 -12.81 7.17 -23.55
C ALA A 170 -12.51 8.29 -24.58
N GLY A 171 -11.22 8.49 -24.87
CA GLY A 171 -10.73 9.54 -25.78
C GLY A 171 -9.32 9.99 -25.44
N HIS A 172 -9.04 10.21 -24.15
CA HIS A 172 -7.70 10.58 -23.66
C HIS A 172 -6.97 9.41 -22.98
N GLN A 173 -7.66 8.28 -22.76
CA GLN A 173 -7.09 7.14 -22.08
C GLN A 173 -6.20 6.29 -23.00
N LYS A 174 -5.05 5.87 -22.49
CA LYS A 174 -4.23 4.82 -23.12
C LYS A 174 -4.88 3.45 -22.91
N PRO A 175 -4.87 2.55 -23.91
CA PRO A 175 -5.61 1.30 -23.85
C PRO A 175 -5.01 0.26 -22.88
N TYR A 176 -3.69 0.31 -22.64
CA TYR A 176 -2.97 -0.64 -21.79
C TYR A 176 -2.23 0.07 -20.68
N THR A 177 -2.04 -0.60 -19.55
CA THR A 177 -1.27 -0.10 -18.41
C THR A 177 0.02 -0.91 -18.29
N LEU A 178 1.16 -0.22 -18.28
CA LEU A 178 2.48 -0.81 -18.12
C LEU A 178 3.03 -0.47 -16.74
N LEU A 179 3.12 -1.46 -15.88
CA LEU A 179 3.73 -1.33 -14.56
C LEU A 179 5.23 -1.60 -14.67
N VAL A 180 6.05 -0.68 -14.18
CA VAL A 180 7.51 -0.75 -14.30
C VAL A 180 8.16 -0.67 -12.92
N SER A 181 8.97 -1.67 -12.58
CA SER A 181 9.83 -1.64 -11.39
C SER A 181 11.00 -0.67 -11.55
N ILE A 182 11.51 -0.09 -10.46
CA ILE A 182 12.66 0.83 -10.53
C ILE A 182 13.96 0.06 -10.31
N ASP A 183 14.04 -0.63 -9.16
CA ASP A 183 15.25 -1.29 -8.70
C ASP A 183 15.68 -2.42 -9.63
N ASP A 184 16.97 -2.42 -9.97
CA ASP A 184 17.63 -3.36 -10.86
C ASP A 184 17.05 -3.41 -12.29
N LEU A 185 15.99 -2.64 -12.58
CA LEU A 185 15.33 -2.58 -13.88
C LEU A 185 15.67 -1.30 -14.63
N LEU A 186 15.34 -0.13 -14.06
CA LEU A 186 15.60 1.19 -14.66
C LEU A 186 16.88 1.81 -14.08
N VAL A 187 17.15 1.58 -12.82
CA VAL A 187 18.33 2.09 -12.13
C VAL A 187 18.91 1.00 -11.25
N THR A 188 20.19 1.13 -10.93
CA THR A 188 20.82 0.34 -9.88
C THR A 188 21.48 1.29 -8.90
N SER A 189 21.29 1.03 -7.61
CA SER A 189 21.87 1.82 -6.53
C SER A 189 22.96 0.99 -5.85
N THR A 190 24.16 1.54 -5.81
CA THR A 190 25.32 0.97 -5.14
C THR A 190 25.69 1.83 -3.95
N TRP A 191 26.13 1.22 -2.86
CA TRP A 191 26.62 1.96 -1.69
C TRP A 191 28.12 1.78 -1.57
N ASP A 192 28.82 2.89 -1.36
CA ASP A 192 30.26 2.92 -1.10
C ASP A 192 30.52 3.73 0.18
N ARG A 193 31.57 3.36 0.94
CA ARG A 193 31.93 4.04 2.19
C ARG A 193 32.37 5.49 1.96
N GLN A 194 33.02 5.77 0.83
CA GLN A 194 33.53 7.11 0.53
C GLN A 194 32.46 8.06 -0.01
N HIS A 195 31.54 7.53 -0.83
CA HIS A 195 30.59 8.33 -1.59
C HIS A 195 29.12 8.12 -1.19
N GLY A 196 28.85 7.20 -0.26
CA GLY A 196 27.50 6.82 0.13
C GLY A 196 26.75 6.13 -1.00
N TRP A 197 25.43 6.36 -1.05
CA TRP A 197 24.55 5.84 -2.08
C TRP A 197 24.77 6.55 -3.42
N ARG A 198 25.06 5.77 -4.47
CA ARG A 198 25.17 6.23 -5.86
C ARG A 198 24.21 5.45 -6.73
N THR A 199 23.39 6.16 -7.49
CA THR A 199 22.41 5.56 -8.40
C THR A 199 22.87 5.75 -9.84
N ALA A 200 23.03 4.64 -10.57
CA ALA A 200 23.31 4.65 -11.99
C ALA A 200 22.01 4.47 -12.79
N LYS A 201 21.91 5.16 -13.93
CA LYS A 201 20.76 5.05 -14.85
C LYS A 201 21.06 4.00 -15.92
N ARG A 202 20.13 3.08 -16.17
CA ARG A 202 20.29 2.06 -17.21
C ARG A 202 20.32 2.71 -18.61
N PRO A 203 21.21 2.27 -19.51
CA PRO A 203 21.22 2.76 -20.88
C PRO A 203 19.85 2.61 -21.55
N GLY A 204 19.36 3.69 -22.16
CA GLY A 204 18.09 3.69 -22.89
C GLY A 204 16.82 3.90 -22.05
N VAL A 205 16.91 4.14 -20.74
CA VAL A 205 15.73 4.39 -19.88
C VAL A 205 14.88 5.57 -20.35
N ASP A 206 15.51 6.70 -20.71
CA ASP A 206 14.77 7.89 -21.15
C ASP A 206 14.00 7.60 -22.46
N TYR A 207 14.60 6.82 -23.36
CA TYR A 207 13.96 6.40 -24.60
C TYR A 207 12.84 5.39 -24.33
N PHE A 208 13.07 4.42 -23.45
CA PHE A 208 12.08 3.43 -23.03
C PHE A 208 10.83 4.09 -22.45
N LEU A 209 10.97 5.00 -21.48
CA LEU A 209 9.84 5.69 -20.86
C LEU A 209 9.11 6.60 -21.85
N GLY A 210 9.85 7.43 -22.59
CA GLY A 210 9.22 8.41 -23.49
C GLY A 210 8.63 7.80 -24.76
N TYR A 211 9.16 6.66 -25.25
CA TYR A 211 8.60 5.99 -26.41
C TYR A 211 7.37 5.14 -26.04
N LEU A 212 7.41 4.43 -24.90
CA LEU A 212 6.29 3.57 -24.48
C LEU A 212 5.11 4.36 -23.91
N SER A 213 5.31 5.57 -23.38
CA SER A 213 4.21 6.44 -22.91
C SER A 213 3.22 6.80 -24.03
N GLN A 214 3.62 6.69 -25.30
CA GLN A 214 2.72 6.89 -26.43
C GLN A 214 1.66 5.79 -26.53
N PHE A 215 2.00 4.56 -26.14
CA PHE A 215 1.15 3.37 -26.27
C PHE A 215 0.50 2.93 -24.95
N PHE A 216 1.21 3.11 -23.82
CA PHE A 216 0.83 2.61 -22.51
C PHE A 216 0.65 3.74 -21.50
N GLU A 217 -0.27 3.56 -20.57
CA GLU A 217 -0.28 4.25 -19.28
C GLU A 217 0.88 3.70 -18.44
N VAL A 218 2.00 4.41 -18.39
CA VAL A 218 3.17 3.97 -17.64
C VAL A 218 2.99 4.29 -16.16
N VAL A 219 2.95 3.25 -15.34
CA VAL A 219 2.84 3.35 -13.89
C VAL A 219 4.10 2.78 -13.26
N VAL A 220 4.81 3.60 -12.49
CA VAL A 220 5.98 3.12 -11.77
C VAL A 220 5.49 2.40 -10.51
N PHE A 221 5.81 1.11 -10.37
CA PHE A 221 5.46 0.33 -9.18
C PHE A 221 6.73 -0.27 -8.59
N THR A 222 7.27 0.37 -7.55
CA THR A 222 8.50 -0.03 -6.87
C THR A 222 8.25 -0.61 -5.49
N THR A 223 9.15 -1.49 -5.04
CA THR A 223 9.22 -1.99 -3.66
C THR A 223 10.00 -1.06 -2.74
N GLN A 224 10.59 0.01 -3.27
CA GLN A 224 11.25 1.05 -2.47
C GLN A 224 10.23 1.93 -1.75
N TYR A 225 10.66 2.46 -0.61
CA TYR A 225 9.90 3.47 0.11
C TYR A 225 9.82 4.79 -0.68
N HIS A 226 8.77 5.55 -0.43
CA HIS A 226 8.54 6.84 -1.08
C HIS A 226 9.74 7.79 -1.00
N TYR A 227 10.34 7.94 0.18
CA TYR A 227 11.44 8.86 0.42
C TYR A 227 12.74 8.52 -0.32
N THR A 228 12.95 7.24 -0.68
CA THR A 228 14.13 6.82 -1.46
C THR A 228 13.89 6.91 -2.96
N ALA A 229 12.71 6.49 -3.41
CA ALA A 229 12.40 6.37 -4.83
C ALA A 229 11.96 7.69 -5.48
N MET A 230 11.24 8.57 -4.75
CA MET A 230 10.69 9.80 -5.34
C MET A 230 11.77 10.70 -5.97
N PRO A 231 12.91 10.99 -5.31
CA PRO A 231 13.96 11.81 -5.91
C PRO A 231 14.61 11.17 -7.15
N ILE A 232 14.56 9.85 -7.26
CA ILE A 232 15.07 9.12 -8.43
C ILE A 232 14.09 9.28 -9.59
N ILE A 233 12.79 9.07 -9.34
CA ILE A 233 11.74 9.21 -10.35
C ILE A 233 11.69 10.63 -10.91
N GLU A 234 11.78 11.64 -10.06
CA GLU A 234 11.81 13.06 -10.48
C GLU A 234 13.00 13.39 -11.37
N LYS A 235 14.14 12.70 -11.19
CA LYS A 235 15.30 12.86 -12.09
C LYS A 235 15.14 12.11 -13.41
N LEU A 236 14.36 11.03 -13.43
CA LEU A 236 14.07 10.26 -14.65
C LEU A 236 13.02 10.95 -15.52
N ASP A 237 12.00 11.53 -14.90
CA ASP A 237 10.94 12.30 -15.56
C ASP A 237 10.73 13.64 -14.84
N PRO A 238 11.53 14.67 -15.15
CA PRO A 238 11.50 15.96 -14.46
C PRO A 238 10.27 16.83 -14.80
N TYR A 239 9.58 16.51 -15.90
CA TYR A 239 8.41 17.25 -16.36
C TYR A 239 7.10 16.47 -16.15
N GLN A 240 7.17 15.25 -15.59
CA GLN A 240 6.02 14.36 -15.36
C GLN A 240 5.21 14.08 -16.65
N PHE A 241 5.89 13.97 -17.81
CA PHE A 241 5.21 13.72 -19.09
C PHE A 241 5.04 12.24 -19.42
N PHE A 242 5.89 11.38 -18.86
CA PHE A 242 5.94 9.96 -19.26
C PHE A 242 5.27 9.06 -18.23
N ILE A 243 5.43 9.36 -16.94
CA ILE A 243 4.93 8.54 -15.84
C ILE A 243 3.58 9.09 -15.37
N ALA A 244 2.51 8.30 -15.52
CA ALA A 244 1.17 8.69 -15.11
C ALA A 244 0.98 8.60 -13.59
N TYR A 245 1.40 7.49 -12.98
CA TYR A 245 1.25 7.24 -11.54
C TYR A 245 2.49 6.59 -10.93
N LYS A 246 2.69 6.82 -9.62
CA LYS A 246 3.86 6.38 -8.86
C LYS A 246 3.38 5.60 -7.62
N LEU A 247 3.67 4.32 -7.57
CA LEU A 247 3.34 3.40 -6.48
C LEU A 247 4.63 2.93 -5.81
N PHE A 248 4.65 2.97 -4.48
CA PHE A 248 5.81 2.67 -3.65
C PHE A 248 5.57 1.44 -2.76
N ARG A 249 6.48 1.17 -1.82
CA ARG A 249 6.40 0.07 -0.85
C ARG A 249 5.05 -0.03 -0.14
N ASP A 250 4.43 1.10 0.19
CA ASP A 250 3.16 1.16 0.92
C ASP A 250 1.96 0.60 0.11
N ALA A 251 2.10 0.53 -1.21
CA ALA A 251 1.13 -0.07 -2.13
C ALA A 251 1.31 -1.59 -2.32
N THR A 252 2.35 -2.19 -1.74
CA THR A 252 2.64 -3.63 -1.87
C THR A 252 2.06 -4.42 -0.70
N ARG A 253 1.65 -5.67 -0.95
CA ARG A 253 1.25 -6.63 0.08
C ARG A 253 2.48 -7.29 0.69
N SER A 254 2.46 -7.58 1.98
CA SER A 254 3.51 -8.41 2.60
C SER A 254 3.02 -9.84 2.72
N VAL A 255 3.56 -10.75 1.91
CA VAL A 255 3.22 -12.19 1.95
C VAL A 255 4.46 -12.95 2.40
N ASN A 256 4.39 -13.62 3.55
CA ASN A 256 5.50 -14.36 4.15
C ASN A 256 6.78 -13.52 4.35
N GLY A 257 6.64 -12.21 4.56
CA GLY A 257 7.75 -11.27 4.73
C GLY A 257 8.29 -10.67 3.44
N THR A 258 7.85 -11.13 2.27
CA THR A 258 8.28 -10.62 0.97
C THR A 258 7.27 -9.59 0.41
N PRO A 259 7.72 -8.47 -0.19
CA PRO A 259 6.87 -7.57 -0.97
C PRO A 259 6.25 -8.28 -2.17
N VAL A 260 4.93 -8.25 -2.28
CA VAL A 260 4.17 -8.74 -3.44
C VAL A 260 3.35 -7.60 -4.02
N LYS A 261 3.47 -7.40 -5.34
CA LYS A 261 2.71 -6.42 -6.12
C LYS A 261 1.41 -7.08 -6.59
N ASP A 262 0.36 -6.94 -5.80
CA ASP A 262 -0.95 -7.49 -6.14
C ASP A 262 -1.71 -6.55 -7.08
N LEU A 263 -1.92 -6.99 -8.32
CA LEU A 263 -2.53 -6.20 -9.39
C LEU A 263 -4.04 -6.06 -9.22
N THR A 264 -4.67 -6.85 -8.34
CA THR A 264 -6.11 -6.80 -8.09
C THR A 264 -6.56 -5.43 -7.57
N TYR A 265 -5.67 -4.75 -6.83
CA TYR A 265 -5.94 -3.43 -6.24
C TYR A 265 -5.66 -2.27 -7.21
N LEU A 266 -5.20 -2.53 -8.44
CA LEU A 266 -4.81 -1.47 -9.38
C LEU A 266 -6.00 -0.70 -9.96
N ASN A 267 -7.23 -1.22 -9.83
CA ASN A 267 -8.42 -0.67 -10.49
C ASN A 267 -8.25 -0.54 -12.02
N ARG A 268 -7.71 -1.59 -12.65
CA ARG A 268 -7.52 -1.71 -14.10
C ARG A 268 -7.91 -3.11 -14.54
N ASP A 269 -8.27 -3.25 -15.81
CA ASP A 269 -8.57 -4.54 -16.41
C ASP A 269 -7.28 -5.38 -16.57
N LEU A 270 -7.20 -6.51 -15.87
CA LEU A 270 -6.02 -7.38 -15.88
C LEU A 270 -5.71 -7.94 -17.28
N SER A 271 -6.67 -7.99 -18.22
CA SER A 271 -6.36 -8.39 -19.60
C SER A 271 -5.51 -7.37 -20.36
N LYS A 272 -5.35 -6.16 -19.81
CA LYS A 272 -4.64 -5.02 -20.41
C LYS A 272 -3.50 -4.48 -19.54
N VAL A 273 -3.12 -5.21 -18.48
CA VAL A 273 -2.04 -4.84 -17.57
C VAL A 273 -0.82 -5.72 -17.82
N ILE A 274 0.35 -5.09 -17.92
CA ILE A 274 1.64 -5.80 -18.02
C ILE A 274 2.55 -5.29 -16.89
N LEU A 275 3.12 -6.20 -16.12
CA LEU A 275 4.08 -5.91 -15.05
C LEU A 275 5.51 -6.28 -15.47
N LEU A 276 6.38 -5.29 -15.60
CA LEU A 276 7.81 -5.46 -15.81
C LEU A 276 8.55 -5.40 -14.48
N ASP A 277 9.18 -6.51 -14.10
CA ASP A 277 9.97 -6.62 -12.89
C ASP A 277 11.23 -7.46 -13.12
N THR A 278 12.14 -7.45 -12.16
CA THR A 278 13.38 -8.25 -12.17
C THR A 278 13.35 -9.36 -11.13
N HIS A 279 12.50 -9.24 -10.11
CA HIS A 279 12.35 -10.24 -9.05
C HIS A 279 11.01 -10.97 -9.22
N PRO A 280 11.01 -12.29 -9.46
CA PRO A 280 9.77 -13.05 -9.67
C PRO A 280 8.88 -13.10 -8.40
N GLU A 281 9.47 -12.92 -7.23
CA GLU A 281 8.74 -12.93 -5.95
C GLU A 281 7.70 -11.80 -5.85
N HIS A 282 8.03 -10.64 -6.42
CA HIS A 282 7.14 -9.48 -6.47
C HIS A 282 5.87 -9.76 -7.29
N CYS A 283 5.96 -10.64 -8.27
CA CYS A 283 4.89 -10.98 -9.21
C CYS A 283 4.09 -12.23 -8.80
N SER A 284 4.33 -12.77 -7.59
CA SER A 284 3.75 -14.03 -7.15
C SER A 284 2.21 -14.06 -7.12
N ALA A 285 1.55 -12.91 -7.01
CA ALA A 285 0.09 -12.82 -7.03
C ALA A 285 -0.52 -13.01 -8.44
N GLN A 286 0.12 -12.51 -9.50
CA GLN A 286 -0.34 -12.60 -10.89
C GLN A 286 0.84 -12.84 -11.86
N PRO A 287 1.43 -14.05 -11.88
CA PRO A 287 2.57 -14.37 -12.74
C PRO A 287 2.24 -14.38 -14.24
N GLU A 288 0.96 -14.45 -14.62
CA GLU A 288 0.48 -14.43 -16.01
C GLU A 288 0.54 -13.02 -16.65
N ASN A 289 0.58 -11.97 -15.84
CA ASN A 289 0.71 -10.59 -16.28
C ASN A 289 2.16 -10.07 -16.20
N ALA A 290 3.08 -10.89 -15.70
CA ALA A 290 4.44 -10.49 -15.39
C ALA A 290 5.44 -10.87 -16.48
N VAL A 291 6.32 -9.94 -16.81
CA VAL A 291 7.49 -10.14 -17.66
C VAL A 291 8.72 -9.89 -16.80
N ILE A 292 9.46 -10.96 -16.53
CA ILE A 292 10.66 -10.93 -15.70
C ILE A 292 11.89 -10.70 -16.57
N LEU A 293 12.55 -9.56 -16.36
CA LEU A 293 13.79 -9.20 -17.06
C LEU A 293 15.02 -9.50 -16.19
N PRO A 294 16.19 -9.76 -16.79
CA PRO A 294 17.42 -9.92 -16.04
C PRO A 294 17.76 -8.62 -15.29
N LYS A 295 18.23 -8.79 -14.05
CA LYS A 295 18.73 -7.69 -13.20
C LYS A 295 19.88 -6.98 -13.88
N TRP A 296 19.84 -5.66 -13.89
CA TRP A 296 20.91 -4.84 -14.43
C TRP A 296 21.92 -4.49 -13.33
N THR A 297 23.18 -4.87 -13.55
CA THR A 297 24.28 -4.71 -12.58
C THR A 297 25.07 -3.42 -12.75
N GLY A 298 24.64 -2.52 -13.64
CA GLY A 298 25.35 -1.25 -13.92
C GLY A 298 26.19 -1.23 -15.20
N ASP A 299 26.16 -2.29 -16.02
CA ASP A 299 26.92 -2.32 -17.28
C ASP A 299 26.40 -1.26 -18.28
N PRO A 300 27.23 -0.30 -18.73
CA PRO A 300 26.83 0.72 -19.70
C PRO A 300 26.59 0.18 -21.12
N LYS A 301 27.04 -1.05 -21.42
CA LYS A 301 26.81 -1.70 -22.72
C LYS A 301 25.52 -2.52 -22.75
N ASP A 302 24.78 -2.57 -21.65
CA ASP A 302 23.52 -3.28 -21.59
C ASP A 302 22.51 -2.72 -22.62
N LYS A 303 21.87 -3.63 -23.34
CA LYS A 303 20.81 -3.32 -24.31
C LYS A 303 19.50 -3.99 -23.95
N GLY A 304 19.40 -4.68 -22.80
CA GLY A 304 18.23 -5.47 -22.44
C GLY A 304 16.94 -4.66 -22.40
N LEU A 305 17.00 -3.43 -21.86
CA LEU A 305 15.82 -2.55 -21.78
C LEU A 305 15.36 -2.02 -23.15
N VAL A 306 16.29 -1.76 -24.07
CA VAL A 306 15.94 -1.33 -25.43
C VAL A 306 15.44 -2.51 -26.26
N ALA A 307 15.98 -3.70 -26.02
CA ALA A 307 15.65 -4.91 -26.76
C ALA A 307 14.22 -5.42 -26.51
N ILE A 308 13.59 -5.07 -25.37
CA ILE A 308 12.19 -5.43 -25.07
C ILE A 308 11.18 -4.47 -25.72
N ILE A 309 11.60 -3.27 -26.13
CA ILE A 309 10.70 -2.25 -26.71
C ILE A 309 9.92 -2.78 -27.92
N PRO A 310 10.53 -3.45 -28.93
CA PRO A 310 9.80 -3.97 -30.09
C PRO A 310 8.65 -4.92 -29.72
N PHE A 311 8.84 -5.72 -28.67
CA PHE A 311 7.81 -6.64 -28.19
C PHE A 311 6.63 -5.88 -27.57
N LEU A 312 6.90 -4.93 -26.66
CA LEU A 312 5.85 -4.12 -26.02
C LEU A 312 5.13 -3.22 -27.02
N GLU A 313 5.88 -2.62 -27.94
CA GLU A 313 5.36 -1.81 -29.04
C GLU A 313 4.38 -2.62 -29.90
N SER A 314 4.69 -3.88 -30.22
CA SER A 314 3.80 -4.75 -31.00
C SER A 314 2.43 -4.95 -30.33
N ILE A 315 2.41 -5.10 -28.99
CA ILE A 315 1.18 -5.21 -28.21
C ILE A 315 0.39 -3.90 -28.29
N GLY A 316 1.07 -2.76 -28.15
CA GLY A 316 0.45 -1.43 -28.27
C GLY A 316 -0.12 -1.14 -29.66
N ILE A 317 0.52 -1.64 -30.73
CA ILE A 317 0.10 -1.45 -32.12
C ILE A 317 -1.06 -2.38 -32.49
N TYR A 318 -0.93 -3.68 -32.24
CA TYR A 318 -1.96 -4.66 -32.63
C TYR A 318 -3.18 -4.65 -31.73
N LYS A 319 -3.06 -4.13 -30.51
CA LYS A 319 -4.14 -3.99 -29.53
C LYS A 319 -4.92 -5.30 -29.30
N PRO A 320 -4.26 -6.38 -28.84
CA PRO A 320 -4.93 -7.64 -28.54
C PRO A 320 -5.93 -7.50 -27.38
N ALA A 321 -7.06 -8.21 -27.44
CA ALA A 321 -8.08 -8.15 -26.39
C ALA A 321 -7.57 -8.59 -24.99
N ASP A 322 -6.63 -9.54 -24.96
CA ASP A 322 -5.98 -10.03 -23.75
C ASP A 322 -4.49 -10.25 -23.99
N VAL A 323 -3.65 -9.70 -23.12
CA VAL A 323 -2.18 -9.82 -23.19
C VAL A 323 -1.67 -11.14 -22.62
N ARG A 324 -2.39 -11.78 -21.69
CA ARG A 324 -1.90 -12.94 -20.93
C ARG A 324 -1.55 -14.15 -21.81
N PRO A 325 -2.35 -14.53 -22.83
CA PRO A 325 -1.98 -15.65 -23.72
C PRO A 325 -0.71 -15.38 -24.52
N ILE A 326 -0.47 -14.11 -24.87
CA ILE A 326 0.74 -13.70 -25.58
C ILE A 326 1.94 -13.85 -24.63
N LEU A 327 1.84 -13.31 -23.40
CA LEU A 327 2.90 -13.43 -22.40
C LEU A 327 3.24 -14.89 -22.09
N GLU A 328 2.22 -15.75 -21.95
CA GLU A 328 2.41 -17.19 -21.69
C GLU A 328 3.22 -17.88 -22.80
N SER A 329 3.01 -17.51 -24.06
CA SER A 329 3.74 -18.11 -25.20
C SER A 329 5.26 -17.85 -25.18
N TYR A 330 5.68 -16.78 -24.51
CA TYR A 330 7.08 -16.39 -24.33
C TYR A 330 7.63 -16.73 -22.93
N ARG A 331 6.84 -17.35 -22.05
CA ARG A 331 7.29 -17.72 -20.71
C ARG A 331 8.50 -18.66 -20.77
N GLY A 332 9.54 -18.33 -20.01
CA GLY A 332 10.79 -19.11 -19.94
C GLY A 332 11.73 -18.94 -21.16
N LYS A 333 11.40 -18.06 -22.10
CA LYS A 333 12.24 -17.74 -23.27
C LYS A 333 12.80 -16.33 -23.15
N ASP A 334 13.88 -16.05 -23.89
CA ASP A 334 14.39 -14.69 -24.05
C ASP A 334 13.48 -13.91 -25.01
N ILE A 335 12.56 -13.13 -24.43
CA ILE A 335 11.49 -12.42 -25.17
C ILE A 335 12.07 -11.57 -26.31
N PRO A 336 13.05 -10.67 -26.09
CA PRO A 336 13.68 -9.91 -27.17
C PRO A 336 14.17 -10.74 -28.35
N LEU A 337 14.87 -11.85 -28.10
CA LEU A 337 15.48 -12.66 -29.16
C LEU A 337 14.44 -13.46 -29.93
N GLU A 338 13.49 -14.08 -29.24
CA GLU A 338 12.43 -14.87 -29.88
C GLU A 338 11.49 -13.98 -30.68
N TYR A 339 11.15 -12.80 -30.15
CA TYR A 339 10.34 -11.82 -30.86
C TYR A 339 11.06 -11.30 -32.12
N ALA A 340 12.36 -10.99 -32.04
CA ALA A 340 13.13 -10.56 -33.20
C ALA A 340 13.18 -11.62 -34.31
N LYS A 341 13.29 -12.92 -33.95
CA LYS A 341 13.18 -14.02 -34.92
C LYS A 341 11.79 -14.08 -35.54
N ALA A 342 10.74 -13.97 -34.75
CA ALA A 342 9.36 -13.99 -35.23
C ALA A 342 9.07 -12.82 -36.19
N GLU A 343 9.55 -11.62 -35.87
CA GLU A 343 9.44 -10.42 -36.71
C GLU A 343 10.19 -10.60 -38.04
N ALA A 344 11.42 -11.12 -38.01
CA ALA A 344 12.19 -11.39 -39.22
C ALA A 344 11.50 -12.41 -40.14
N LEU A 345 10.92 -13.47 -39.57
CA LEU A 345 10.15 -14.46 -40.33
C LEU A 345 8.87 -13.86 -40.92
N ALA A 346 8.14 -13.03 -40.16
CA ALA A 346 6.95 -12.33 -40.67
C ALA A 346 7.30 -11.40 -41.83
N LYS A 347 8.42 -10.69 -41.73
CA LYS A 347 8.94 -9.82 -42.79
C LYS A 347 9.35 -10.61 -44.04
N GLN A 348 10.04 -11.74 -43.89
CA GLN A 348 10.39 -12.61 -45.01
C GLN A 348 9.14 -13.12 -45.74
N LYS A 349 8.13 -13.60 -44.99
CA LYS A 349 6.84 -14.00 -45.57
C LYS A 349 6.16 -12.87 -46.33
N HIS A 350 6.18 -11.65 -45.79
CA HIS A 350 5.62 -10.47 -46.47
C HIS A 350 6.35 -10.18 -47.79
N ILE A 351 7.68 -10.24 -47.80
CA ILE A 351 8.50 -10.06 -49.01
C ILE A 351 8.20 -11.15 -50.03
N GLU A 352 8.09 -12.41 -49.62
CA GLU A 352 7.76 -13.53 -50.50
C GLU A 352 6.36 -13.40 -51.11
N GLU A 353 5.36 -13.02 -50.31
CA GLU A 353 4.01 -12.76 -50.78
C GLU A 353 3.97 -11.59 -51.77
N HIS A 354 4.70 -10.52 -51.48
CA HIS A 354 4.85 -9.38 -52.38
C HIS A 354 5.50 -9.80 -53.70
N ASN A 355 6.58 -10.59 -53.65
CA ASN A 355 7.26 -11.10 -54.84
C ASN A 355 6.35 -12.02 -55.65
N LYS A 356 5.59 -12.92 -55.00
CA LYS A 356 4.59 -13.77 -55.66
C LYS A 356 3.47 -12.96 -56.32
N LYS A 357 2.95 -11.93 -55.64
CA LYS A 357 1.94 -11.01 -56.19
C LYS A 357 2.50 -10.17 -57.35
N GLY A 358 3.75 -9.73 -57.26
CA GLY A 358 4.45 -9.02 -58.33
C GLY A 358 4.62 -9.87 -59.60
N VAL A 359 4.89 -11.17 -59.44
CA VAL A 359 4.97 -12.12 -60.57
C VAL A 359 3.59 -12.45 -61.14
N SER A 360 2.54 -12.52 -60.31
CA SER A 360 1.16 -12.75 -60.78
C SER A 360 0.54 -11.53 -61.49
N ALA A 361 0.92 -10.30 -61.10
CA ALA A 361 0.45 -9.08 -61.74
C ALA A 361 1.23 -8.73 -63.03
N SER A 362 2.40 -9.32 -63.27
CA SER A 362 3.21 -9.10 -64.47
C SER A 362 2.84 -9.98 -65.68
N THR A 363 1.73 -10.72 -65.62
CA THR A 363 1.29 -11.57 -66.75
C THR A 363 0.30 -10.86 -67.70
N PHE A 364 -0.15 -9.63 -67.40
CA PHE A 364 -1.10 -8.88 -68.26
C PHE A 364 -0.87 -7.35 -68.28
N THR A 365 0.38 -6.88 -68.21
CA THR A 365 0.65 -5.45 -68.43
C THR A 365 0.48 -5.08 -69.90
N LEU A 366 -0.56 -4.30 -70.23
CA LEU A 366 -0.95 -3.81 -71.56
C LEU A 366 0.20 -3.07 -72.31
N SER A 367 1.23 -2.63 -71.59
CA SER A 367 2.46 -2.05 -72.14
C SER A 367 3.34 -3.03 -72.93
N THR A 368 3.27 -4.34 -72.65
CA THR A 368 4.04 -5.36 -73.39
C THR A 368 3.39 -5.73 -74.72
N LEU A 369 2.11 -5.38 -74.94
CA LEU A 369 1.37 -5.66 -76.17
C LEU A 369 1.47 -4.52 -77.22
N PHE A 370 2.04 -3.36 -76.84
CA PHE A 370 2.17 -2.19 -77.73
C PHE A 370 3.62 -1.71 -77.92
N GLY A 371 4.59 -2.63 -77.90
CA GLY A 371 5.93 -2.40 -78.46
C GLY A 371 6.81 -1.34 -77.79
N GLY A 372 6.55 -0.98 -76.54
CA GLY A 372 7.38 -0.02 -75.79
C GLY A 372 8.65 -0.65 -75.23
N SER A 373 9.82 -0.12 -75.58
CA SER A 373 11.14 -0.59 -75.13
C SER A 373 11.24 -0.71 -73.60
N SER A 374 11.61 -1.88 -73.12
CA SER A 374 11.81 -2.17 -71.69
C SER A 374 13.12 -1.57 -71.18
N SER A 375 13.08 -0.35 -70.65
CA SER A 375 14.02 0.02 -69.58
C SER A 375 13.76 -0.92 -68.40
N PRO A 376 14.79 -1.45 -67.71
CA PRO A 376 14.56 -2.28 -66.54
C PRO A 376 13.92 -1.39 -65.48
N ALA A 377 12.60 -1.52 -65.32
CA ALA A 377 11.88 -0.83 -64.28
C ALA A 377 12.52 -1.28 -62.96
N LYS A 378 13.17 -0.35 -62.27
CA LYS A 378 13.64 -0.52 -60.90
C LYS A 378 12.47 -1.15 -60.14
N SER A 379 12.66 -2.38 -59.64
CA SER A 379 11.64 -3.07 -58.85
C SER A 379 11.11 -2.09 -57.82
N SER A 380 9.80 -1.83 -57.81
CA SER A 380 9.19 -0.96 -56.81
C SER A 380 9.65 -1.43 -55.43
N PRO A 381 10.14 -0.54 -54.56
CA PRO A 381 10.61 -0.93 -53.23
C PRO A 381 9.49 -1.69 -52.51
N VAL A 382 9.86 -2.80 -51.84
CA VAL A 382 8.90 -3.63 -51.11
C VAL A 382 8.13 -2.72 -50.14
N PRO A 383 6.78 -2.76 -50.14
CA PRO A 383 5.99 -1.95 -49.23
C PRO A 383 6.34 -2.31 -47.79
N LEU A 384 6.40 -1.29 -46.93
CA LEU A 384 6.65 -1.48 -45.51
C LEU A 384 5.54 -2.31 -44.88
N THR A 385 5.91 -3.21 -43.97
CA THR A 385 4.95 -3.99 -43.19
C THR A 385 4.08 -3.05 -42.34
N TYR A 386 2.83 -3.42 -42.02
CA TYR A 386 1.96 -2.60 -41.16
C TYR A 386 2.64 -2.15 -39.86
N LEU A 387 3.34 -3.08 -39.20
CA LEU A 387 4.12 -2.81 -37.99
C LEU A 387 5.23 -1.79 -38.24
N GLU A 388 5.97 -1.90 -39.35
CA GLU A 388 7.05 -0.97 -39.69
C GLU A 388 6.53 0.43 -40.00
N GLN A 389 5.38 0.55 -40.68
CA GLN A 389 4.72 1.83 -40.94
C GLN A 389 4.33 2.51 -39.62
N LYS A 390 3.69 1.76 -38.71
CA LYS A 390 3.29 2.27 -37.39
C LYS A 390 4.46 2.61 -36.49
N ARG A 391 5.54 1.83 -36.54
CA ARG A 391 6.80 2.12 -35.84
C ARG A 391 7.41 3.42 -36.32
N LEU A 392 7.43 3.66 -37.63
CA LEU A 392 7.97 4.88 -38.23
C LEU A 392 7.15 6.09 -37.78
N GLU A 393 5.82 6.01 -37.84
CA GLU A 393 4.90 7.04 -37.33
C GLU A 393 5.18 7.37 -35.85
N ALA A 394 5.26 6.36 -34.99
CA ALA A 394 5.55 6.54 -33.56
C ALA A 394 6.95 7.13 -33.31
N GLN A 395 7.97 6.72 -34.10
CA GLN A 395 9.31 7.28 -33.99
C GLN A 395 9.38 8.74 -34.44
N LEU A 396 8.62 9.11 -35.47
CA LEU A 396 8.49 10.51 -35.89
C LEU A 396 7.81 11.32 -34.79
N GLN A 397 6.70 10.83 -34.25
CA GLN A 397 6.00 11.47 -33.13
C GLN A 397 6.93 11.67 -31.93
N TYR A 398 7.70 10.65 -31.54
CA TYR A 398 8.67 10.76 -30.45
C TYR A 398 9.73 11.85 -30.72
N LYS A 399 10.26 11.91 -31.95
CA LYS A 399 11.26 12.93 -32.33
C LYS A 399 10.67 14.34 -32.29
N GLU A 400 9.43 14.50 -32.75
CA GLU A 400 8.70 15.77 -32.71
C GLU A 400 8.43 16.22 -31.27
N GLU A 401 7.96 15.32 -30.40
CA GLU A 401 7.75 15.56 -28.97
C GLU A 401 9.05 15.95 -28.26
N ARG A 402 10.15 15.24 -28.54
CA ARG A 402 11.47 15.57 -27.99
C ARG A 402 11.97 16.93 -28.45
N ALA A 403 11.84 17.25 -29.73
CA ALA A 403 12.22 18.55 -30.28
C ALA A 403 11.35 19.68 -29.70
N TYR A 404 10.08 19.42 -29.43
CA TYR A 404 9.19 20.36 -28.76
C TYR A 404 9.62 20.61 -27.32
N ILE A 405 9.90 19.55 -26.54
CA ILE A 405 10.39 19.67 -25.16
C ILE A 405 11.69 20.46 -25.11
N GLU A 406 12.61 20.22 -26.05
CA GLU A 406 13.89 20.92 -26.12
C GLU A 406 13.72 22.40 -26.45
N LYS A 407 12.87 22.75 -27.43
CA LYS A 407 12.57 24.15 -27.79
C LYS A 407 11.90 24.93 -26.67
N ASN A 408 11.07 24.27 -25.88
CA ASN A 408 10.25 24.89 -24.83
C ASN A 408 10.81 24.67 -23.42
N LYS A 409 12.03 24.12 -23.28
CA LYS A 409 12.65 23.77 -22.00
C LYS A 409 12.60 24.91 -20.97
N ASP A 410 13.04 26.10 -21.36
CA ASP A 410 13.09 27.27 -20.46
C ASP A 410 11.70 27.68 -19.97
N THR A 411 10.66 27.45 -20.80
CA THR A 411 9.27 27.74 -20.41
C THR A 411 8.76 26.73 -19.39
N PHE A 412 9.10 25.44 -19.56
CA PHE A 412 8.74 24.40 -18.60
C PHE A 412 9.44 24.61 -17.26
N GLU A 413 10.73 24.94 -17.27
CA GLU A 413 11.47 25.20 -16.03
C GLU A 413 10.91 26.41 -15.26
N LYS A 414 10.51 27.48 -15.97
CA LYS A 414 9.82 28.63 -15.36
C LYS A 414 8.48 28.23 -14.74
N MET A 415 7.65 27.50 -15.48
CA MET A 415 6.35 27.04 -14.97
C MET A 415 6.48 26.14 -13.75
N ILE A 416 7.43 25.19 -13.76
CA ILE A 416 7.69 24.31 -12.61
C ILE A 416 8.13 25.13 -11.40
N LYS A 417 9.03 26.09 -11.59
CA LYS A 417 9.50 26.95 -10.50
C LYS A 417 8.36 27.80 -9.93
N ASP A 418 7.54 28.39 -10.78
CA ASP A 418 6.39 29.19 -10.38
C ASP A 418 5.36 28.33 -9.60
N GLU A 419 5.12 27.09 -10.04
CA GLU A 419 4.26 26.13 -9.34
C GLU A 419 4.85 25.71 -7.98
N GLN A 420 6.16 25.44 -7.91
CA GLN A 420 6.85 25.15 -6.65
C GLN A 420 6.77 26.32 -5.67
N GLU A 421 6.95 27.55 -6.15
CA GLU A 421 6.81 28.74 -5.32
C GLU A 421 5.35 28.96 -4.89
N ALA A 422 4.37 28.71 -5.76
CA ALA A 422 2.95 28.78 -5.43
C ALA A 422 2.57 27.72 -4.38
N MET A 423 3.02 26.48 -4.56
CA MET A 423 2.84 25.39 -3.60
C MET A 423 3.51 25.73 -2.27
N ALA A 424 4.75 26.20 -2.28
CA ALA A 424 5.47 26.63 -1.08
C ALA A 424 4.77 27.81 -0.38
N LYS A 425 4.13 28.73 -1.12
CA LYS A 425 3.32 29.82 -0.55
C LYS A 425 1.98 29.34 0.03
N GLN A 426 1.44 28.23 -0.44
CA GLN A 426 0.24 27.59 0.12
C GLN A 426 0.54 26.71 1.36
N MET A 427 1.78 26.26 1.52
CA MET A 427 2.20 25.34 2.61
C MET A 427 2.43 25.96 4.02
N PRO A 428 2.54 27.28 4.26
CA PRO A 428 2.68 27.83 5.63
C PRO A 428 1.38 28.29 6.31
N SER A 429 0.22 28.33 5.63
CA SER A 429 -1.06 28.68 6.28
C SER A 429 -1.83 27.46 6.82
N THR A 430 -1.56 26.26 6.31
CA THR A 430 -2.26 25.02 6.69
C THR A 430 -1.77 24.46 8.02
N PHE A 431 -0.46 24.53 8.31
CA PHE A 431 0.09 23.98 9.56
C PHE A 431 -0.20 24.87 10.77
N TRP A 432 -0.07 26.19 10.62
CA TRP A 432 -0.38 27.13 11.70
C TRP A 432 -1.88 27.41 11.83
N GLY A 433 -2.63 27.37 10.74
CA GLY A 433 -4.09 27.43 10.75
C GLY A 433 -4.75 26.19 11.38
N ALA A 434 -4.24 24.99 11.12
CA ALA A 434 -4.75 23.75 11.73
C ALA A 434 -4.38 23.65 13.22
N ALA A 435 -3.18 24.06 13.62
CA ALA A 435 -2.78 24.11 15.02
C ALA A 435 -3.50 25.24 15.80
N ALA A 436 -3.85 26.36 15.17
CA ALA A 436 -4.70 27.39 15.76
C ALA A 436 -6.19 27.00 15.82
N ALA A 437 -6.65 26.08 14.96
CA ALA A 437 -7.99 25.50 15.07
C ALA A 437 -8.06 24.40 16.16
N MET A 438 -6.93 23.73 16.44
CA MET A 438 -6.83 22.68 17.47
C MET A 438 -6.52 23.25 18.87
N MET A 439 -5.76 24.35 18.94
CA MET A 439 -5.64 25.19 20.13
C MET A 439 -6.77 26.23 20.09
N GLY A 440 -7.93 25.88 20.66
CA GLY A 440 -9.05 26.83 20.79
C GLY A 440 -8.61 28.18 21.39
N PRO A 441 -9.38 29.26 21.15
CA PRO A 441 -8.97 30.60 21.55
C PRO A 441 -8.68 30.66 23.06
N PRO A 442 -7.67 31.43 23.50
CA PRO A 442 -7.34 31.54 24.91
C PRO A 442 -8.56 32.07 25.70
N PRO A 443 -8.75 31.62 26.96
CA PRO A 443 -9.90 32.00 27.75
C PRO A 443 -9.83 33.50 28.06
N GLY A 444 -10.65 34.31 27.40
CA GLY A 444 -10.77 35.74 27.72
C GLY A 444 -11.20 36.71 26.62
N SER A 445 -11.40 36.31 25.37
CA SER A 445 -11.94 37.23 24.34
C SER A 445 -13.44 37.05 24.16
N GLU A 446 -14.19 38.11 24.49
CA GLU A 446 -15.65 38.21 24.33
C GLU A 446 -16.12 37.96 22.88
N PRO A 447 -17.33 37.40 22.69
CA PRO A 447 -17.87 37.19 21.35
C PRO A 447 -18.31 38.52 20.71
N PRO A 448 -18.12 38.71 19.39
CA PRO A 448 -18.71 39.85 18.69
C PRO A 448 -20.24 39.72 18.63
N PRO A 449 -20.98 40.84 18.61
CA PRO A 449 -22.42 40.84 18.75
C PRO A 449 -23.13 40.19 17.55
N ALA A 450 -24.18 39.44 17.87
CA ALA A 450 -25.04 38.73 16.93
C ALA A 450 -25.64 39.68 15.89
N ALA A 451 -25.28 39.47 14.61
CA ALA A 451 -26.01 40.06 13.49
C ALA A 451 -27.28 39.23 13.23
N THR A 452 -28.40 39.91 13.42
CA THR A 452 -29.77 39.50 13.13
C THR A 452 -29.98 38.88 11.75
N SER A 453 -30.75 37.80 11.74
CA SER A 453 -31.34 37.14 10.58
C SER A 453 -32.41 38.01 9.88
N THR A 454 -32.34 38.12 8.56
CA THR A 454 -33.48 38.43 7.65
C THR A 454 -33.26 37.76 6.27
N PRO A 455 -34.34 37.56 5.47
CA PRO A 455 -34.59 36.28 4.81
C PRO A 455 -34.17 36.18 3.34
N ALA A 456 -34.25 34.95 2.83
CA ALA A 456 -33.95 34.51 1.48
C ALA A 456 -34.71 35.25 0.36
N THR A 457 -34.00 35.51 -0.76
CA THR A 457 -34.52 35.52 -2.15
C THR A 457 -33.33 35.42 -3.14
N PRO A 458 -33.55 35.09 -4.43
CA PRO A 458 -32.93 33.94 -5.08
C PRO A 458 -31.60 34.24 -5.78
N SER A 459 -30.81 33.17 -5.93
CA SER A 459 -29.53 33.13 -6.61
C SER A 459 -29.65 33.38 -8.13
N THR A 460 -29.03 34.46 -8.60
CA THR A 460 -28.59 34.64 -9.98
C THR A 460 -27.09 34.30 -10.02
N PRO A 461 -26.61 33.44 -10.95
CA PRO A 461 -25.21 33.04 -10.96
C PRO A 461 -24.32 34.15 -11.56
N PRO A 462 -23.13 34.44 -11.00
CA PRO A 462 -22.13 35.27 -11.66
C PRO A 462 -21.40 34.49 -12.77
N PRO A 463 -20.82 35.20 -13.76
CA PRO A 463 -20.42 34.63 -15.04
C PRO A 463 -19.18 33.73 -14.95
N ALA A 464 -19.17 32.72 -15.82
CA ALA A 464 -18.08 31.78 -16.00
C ALA A 464 -16.77 32.49 -16.36
N THR A 465 -15.81 32.51 -15.43
CA THR A 465 -14.40 32.69 -15.75
C THR A 465 -13.86 31.37 -16.28
N THR A 466 -13.72 31.29 -17.60
CA THR A 466 -12.97 30.25 -18.30
C THR A 466 -11.51 30.27 -17.84
N THR A 467 -11.14 29.41 -16.90
CA THR A 467 -9.75 29.01 -16.69
C THR A 467 -9.43 27.97 -17.75
N THR A 468 -8.93 28.45 -18.89
CA THR A 468 -8.34 27.64 -19.94
C THR A 468 -7.08 26.98 -19.39
N VAL A 469 -7.20 25.71 -19.01
CA VAL A 469 -6.05 24.81 -18.90
C VAL A 469 -5.65 24.47 -20.34
N PRO A 470 -4.43 24.76 -20.81
CA PRO A 470 -4.00 24.30 -22.11
C PRO A 470 -3.79 22.79 -22.06
N SER A 471 -4.83 22.05 -22.43
CA SER A 471 -4.76 20.67 -22.89
C SER A 471 -3.94 20.63 -24.19
N ALA A 472 -2.62 20.57 -24.07
CA ALA A 472 -1.75 20.24 -25.19
C ALA A 472 -1.75 18.72 -25.39
N PHE A 473 -1.89 18.30 -26.66
CA PHE A 473 -1.88 16.92 -27.16
C PHE A 473 -3.25 16.22 -27.26
N GLY A 474 -4.05 16.72 -28.20
CA GLY A 474 -5.11 15.98 -28.86
C GLY A 474 -5.26 16.42 -30.33
N ILE A 475 -4.80 15.57 -31.24
CA ILE A 475 -5.27 15.42 -32.64
C ILE A 475 -4.85 16.51 -33.65
N LEU A 476 -3.75 16.24 -34.36
CA LEU A 476 -3.54 16.67 -35.75
C LEU A 476 -3.66 15.42 -36.65
N SER A 477 -4.90 15.09 -37.05
CA SER A 477 -5.16 14.25 -38.21
C SER A 477 -5.80 15.14 -39.26
N GLY A 478 -5.05 15.39 -40.33
CA GLY A 478 -5.48 16.22 -41.45
C GLY A 478 -6.66 15.61 -42.20
N ALA A 479 -7.58 16.47 -42.60
CA ALA A 479 -8.51 16.21 -43.69
C ALA A 479 -8.70 17.53 -44.45
N GLY A 480 -8.02 17.63 -45.60
CA GLY A 480 -8.08 18.76 -46.51
C GLY A 480 -8.53 18.32 -47.89
N ALA A 481 -9.76 18.73 -48.23
CA ALA A 481 -10.28 19.10 -49.54
C ALA A 481 -10.76 18.01 -50.53
N GLY A 482 -12.03 18.18 -50.94
CA GLY A 482 -12.63 17.57 -52.13
C GLY A 482 -14.13 17.84 -52.23
N GLN A 483 -14.50 19.02 -52.76
CA GLN A 483 -15.86 19.51 -53.00
C GLN A 483 -16.74 18.55 -53.84
N THR A 484 -18.06 18.60 -53.67
CA THR A 484 -19.00 19.13 -54.70
C THR A 484 -20.45 19.16 -54.20
N LYS A 485 -21.14 20.25 -54.56
CA LYS A 485 -22.58 20.48 -54.44
C LYS A 485 -23.32 19.68 -55.53
N SER A 486 -24.52 19.17 -55.25
CA SER A 486 -25.74 19.55 -55.98
C SER A 486 -26.99 18.99 -55.31
N ALA A 487 -28.06 19.76 -55.43
CA ALA A 487 -29.43 19.44 -55.05
C ALA A 487 -29.97 18.18 -55.74
N HIS A 488 -30.71 17.36 -55.01
CA HIS A 488 -32.14 17.12 -55.21
C HIS A 488 -32.75 16.37 -54.04
#